data_AF-A0AAD0YJA4-F1
#
_entry.id   AF-A0AAD0YJA4-F1
#
_cell.length_a   1.000
_cell.length_b   1.000
_cell.length_c   1.000
_cell.angle_alpha   90.00
_cell.angle_beta   90.00
_cell.angle_gamma   90.00
#
_symmetry.space_group_name_H-M   'P 1'
#
loop_
_entity.id
_entity.type
_entity.pdbx_description
1 polymer ?
#
loop_
_entity_poly.entity_id
_entity_poly.type
_entity_poly.pdbx_seq_one_letter_code
_entity_poly.pdbx_strand_id
1 'polypeptide(L)'
;MNFLDSFIIVLLISLLNIIVYIIFKKYLYGKQDAGMKFLVINLSKDLIWLIVSLIIIDKTKANFLFIVICFLIASFLIYLPIIKLINKS
;
A
#
# COMPACT_ATOMS: atom_id res chain seq x y z
N MET A 1 6.99 17.25 10.62
CA MET A 1 7.75 16.27 9.83
C MET A 1 8.68 17.02 8.91
N ASN A 2 9.93 16.60 8.79
CA ASN A 2 10.83 17.20 7.81
C ASN A 2 10.50 16.67 6.41
N PHE A 3 10.85 17.43 5.38
CA PHE A 3 10.55 17.07 3.99
C PHE A 3 11.09 15.69 3.61
N LEU A 4 12.28 15.35 4.10
CA LEU A 4 12.94 14.07 3.87
C LEU A 4 12.13 12.88 4.37
N ASP A 5 11.62 12.94 5.61
CA ASP A 5 10.82 11.85 6.20
C ASP A 5 9.51 11.66 5.42
N SER A 6 8.87 12.78 5.07
CA SER A 6 7.64 12.78 4.27
C SER A 6 7.87 12.11 2.91
N PHE A 7 8.98 12.46 2.26
CA PHE A 7 9.37 11.89 0.98
C PHE A 7 9.67 10.39 1.09
N ILE A 8 10.40 9.96 2.12
CA ILE A 8 10.72 8.54 2.37
C ILE A 8 9.43 7.72 2.54
N ILE A 9 8.47 8.21 3.33
CA ILE A 9 7.20 7.52 3.60
C ILE A 9 6.38 7.32 2.32
N VAL A 10 6.28 8.36 1.50
CA VAL A 10 5.58 8.32 0.21
C VAL A 10 6.29 7.40 -0.78
N LEU A 11 7.62 7.50 -0.89
CA LEU A 11 8.40 6.63 -1.75
C LEU A 11 8.24 5.16 -1.35
N LEU A 12 8.28 4.87 -0.05
CA LEU A 12 8.14 3.52 0.48
C LEU A 12 6.77 2.90 0.15
N ILE A 13 5.65 3.63 0.37
CA ILE A 13 4.32 3.09 0.05
C ILE A 13 4.14 2.87 -1.45
N SER A 14 4.66 3.79 -2.28
CA SER A 14 4.61 3.67 -3.73
C SER A 14 5.37 2.45 -4.23
N LEU A 15 6.60 2.24 -3.77
CA LEU A 15 7.41 1.07 -4.14
C LEU A 15 6.75 -0.23 -3.69
N LEU A 16 6.28 -0.30 -2.45
CA LEU A 16 5.60 -1.47 -1.93
C LEU A 16 4.32 -1.79 -2.73
N ASN A 17 3.54 -0.78 -3.12
CA ASN A 17 2.36 -0.97 -3.96
C ASN A 17 2.72 -1.52 -5.34
N ILE A 18 3.78 -1.00 -5.97
CA ILE A 18 4.28 -1.51 -7.25
C ILE A 18 4.68 -2.98 -7.12
N ILE A 19 5.42 -3.34 -6.07
CA ILE A 19 5.84 -4.72 -5.81
C ILE A 19 4.61 -5.63 -5.67
N VAL A 20 3.63 -5.25 -4.84
CA VAL A 20 2.42 -6.06 -4.65
C VAL A 20 1.61 -6.18 -5.93
N TYR A 21 1.51 -5.11 -6.73
CA TYR A 21 0.85 -5.16 -8.03
C TYR A 21 1.55 -6.15 -8.99
N ILE A 22 2.89 -6.13 -9.06
CA ILE A 22 3.67 -7.06 -9.88
C ILE A 22 3.44 -8.51 -9.40
N ILE A 23 3.50 -8.74 -8.08
CA ILE A 23 3.25 -10.06 -7.50
C ILE A 23 1.85 -10.55 -7.86
N PHE A 24 0.83 -9.70 -7.71
CA PHE A 24 -0.53 -10.03 -8.08
C PHE A 24 -0.63 -10.41 -9.56
N LYS A 25 -0.18 -9.53 -10.45
CA LYS A 25 -0.31 -9.72 -11.90
C LYS A 25 0.43 -10.95 -12.39
N LYS A 26 1.60 -11.26 -11.83
CA LYS A 26 2.45 -12.37 -12.28
C LYS A 26 2.04 -13.71 -11.67
N TYR A 27 1.60 -13.74 -10.41
CA TYR A 27 1.47 -15.00 -9.66
C TYR A 27 0.06 -15.32 -9.17
N LEU A 28 -0.82 -14.32 -9.04
CA LEU A 28 -2.16 -14.50 -8.44
C LEU A 28 -3.29 -14.30 -9.45
N TYR A 29 -3.11 -13.41 -10.43
CA TYR A 29 -4.13 -13.12 -11.44
C TYR A 29 -4.55 -14.38 -12.20
N GLY A 30 -5.87 -14.54 -12.41
CA GLY A 30 -6.46 -15.72 -13.06
C GLY A 30 -6.49 -16.99 -12.22
N LYS A 31 -5.98 -16.98 -10.98
CA LYS A 31 -6.12 -18.11 -10.05
C LYS A 31 -7.40 -18.01 -9.23
N GLN A 32 -7.87 -19.15 -8.73
CA GLN A 32 -8.93 -19.19 -7.72
C GLN A 32 -8.56 -18.31 -6.52
N ASP A 33 -9.55 -17.57 -6.04
CA ASP A 33 -9.45 -16.64 -4.91
C ASP A 33 -8.37 -15.56 -5.06
N ALA A 34 -8.07 -15.14 -6.29
CA ALA A 34 -7.06 -14.10 -6.57
C ALA A 34 -7.28 -12.83 -5.74
N GLY A 35 -8.53 -12.39 -5.58
CA GLY A 35 -8.88 -11.24 -4.75
C GLY A 35 -8.55 -11.43 -3.27
N MET A 36 -8.86 -12.59 -2.70
CA MET A 36 -8.55 -12.87 -1.29
C MET A 36 -7.04 -12.96 -1.06
N LYS A 37 -6.31 -13.64 -1.96
CA LYS A 37 -4.84 -13.74 -1.89
C LYS A 37 -4.17 -12.38 -2.00
N PHE A 38 -4.66 -11.52 -2.89
CA PHE A 38 -4.23 -10.12 -2.98
C PHE A 38 -4.43 -9.39 -1.65
N LEU A 39 -5.62 -9.51 -1.06
CA LEU A 39 -6.00 -8.78 0.15
C LEU A 39 -5.09 -9.13 1.33
N VAL A 40 -4.75 -10.42 1.49
CA VAL A 40 -3.79 -10.89 2.51
C VAL A 40 -2.41 -10.27 2.33
N ILE A 41 -1.89 -10.26 1.09
CA ILE A 41 -0.56 -9.70 0.80
C ILE A 41 -0.56 -8.18 0.97
N ASN A 42 -1.61 -7.51 0.49
CA ASN A 42 -1.72 -6.06 0.58
C ASN A 42 -1.85 -5.59 2.04
N LEU A 43 -2.69 -6.26 2.85
CA LEU A 43 -2.85 -5.93 4.26
C LEU A 43 -1.54 -6.13 5.05
N SER A 44 -0.83 -7.23 4.77
CA SER A 44 0.48 -7.50 5.40
C SER A 44 1.50 -6.41 5.05
N LYS A 45 1.55 -6.02 3.77
CA LYS A 45 2.39 -4.92 3.27
C LYS A 45 2.04 -3.58 3.94
N ASP A 46 0.75 -3.27 4.05
CA ASP A 46 0.28 -2.02 4.65
C ASP A 46 0.61 -1.94 6.14
N LEU A 47 0.49 -3.06 6.87
CA LEU A 47 0.87 -3.14 8.28
C LEU A 47 2.38 -2.89 8.47
N ILE A 48 3.22 -3.54 7.65
CA ILE A 48 4.68 -3.33 7.68
C ILE A 48 5.01 -1.87 7.38
N TRP A 49 4.41 -1.29 6.34
CA TRP A 49 4.61 0.11 5.98
C TRP A 49 4.19 1.06 7.12
N LEU A 50 3.05 0.79 7.78
CA LEU A 50 2.58 1.61 8.88
C LEU A 50 3.54 1.57 10.07
N ILE A 51 4.01 0.38 10.47
CA ILE A 51 4.98 0.22 11.56
C ILE A 51 6.27 0.97 11.25
N VAL A 52 6.83 0.81 10.05
CA VAL A 52 8.05 1.50 9.63
C VAL A 52 7.83 3.01 9.61
N SER A 53 6.70 3.49 9.08
CA SER A 53 6.39 4.92 9.02
C SER A 53 6.30 5.53 10.42
N LEU A 54 5.64 4.85 11.37
CA LEU A 54 5.51 5.31 12.76
C LEU A 54 6.84 5.34 13.54
N ILE A 55 7.86 4.58 13.09
CA ILE A 55 9.21 4.62 13.65
C ILE A 55 10.00 5.83 13.11
N ILE A 56 9.77 6.21 11.86
CA ILE A 56 10.48 7.31 11.18
C ILE A 56 9.97 8.68 11.67
N ILE A 57 8.67 8.81 11.92
CA ILE A 57 8.05 10.11 12.24
C ILE A 57 7.96 10.41 13.73
N ASP A 58 7.98 11.70 14.06
CA ASP A 58 7.57 12.15 15.39
C ASP A 58 6.08 11.88 15.62
N LYS A 59 5.74 11.46 16.84
CA LYS A 59 4.38 11.11 17.27
C LYS A 59 3.53 12.35 17.53
N THR A 60 3.18 13.06 16.46
CA THR A 60 2.31 14.24 16.49
C THR A 60 0.99 13.97 15.76
N LYS A 61 -0.07 14.70 16.13
CA LYS A 61 -1.38 14.61 15.46
C LYS A 61 -1.28 14.92 13.95
N ALA A 62 -0.47 15.90 13.57
CA ALA A 62 -0.29 16.30 12.18
C ALA A 62 0.39 15.21 11.35
N ASN A 63 1.46 14.59 11.87
CA ASN A 63 2.17 13.52 11.16
C ASN A 63 1.30 12.25 11.05
N PHE A 64 0.50 11.95 12.08
CA PHE A 64 -0.47 10.86 12.02
C PHE A 64 -1.52 11.10 10.92
N LEU A 65 -2.08 12.32 10.84
CA LEU A 65 -3.03 12.68 9.78
C LEU A 65 -2.40 12.53 8.39
N PHE A 66 -1.13 12.92 8.23
CA PHE A 66 -0.38 12.71 6.99
C PHE A 66 -0.30 11.23 6.60
N ILE A 67 0.08 10.35 7.53
CA ILE A 67 0.13 8.90 7.28
C ILE A 67 -1.23 8.37 6.83
N VAL A 68 -2.31 8.80 7.48
CA VAL A 68 -3.68 8.39 7.11
C VAL A 68 -4.01 8.83 5.69
N ILE A 69 -3.69 10.07 5.30
CA ILE A 69 -3.91 10.56 3.93
C ILE A 69 -3.09 9.75 2.92
N CYS A 70 -1.81 9.48 3.19
CA CYS A 70 -0.97 8.64 2.34
C CYS A 70 -1.55 7.23 2.18
N PHE A 71 -2.02 6.63 3.28
CA PHE A 71 -2.64 5.32 3.27
C PHE A 71 -3.91 5.28 2.41
N LEU A 72 -4.78 6.28 2.54
CA LEU A 72 -6.01 6.36 1.74
C LEU A 72 -5.71 6.49 0.24
N ILE A 73 -4.84 7.42 -0.14
CA ILE A 73 -4.46 7.64 -1.54
C ILE A 73 -3.82 6.38 -2.12
N ALA A 74 -2.86 5.79 -1.41
CA ALA A 74 -2.19 4.58 -1.85
C ALA A 74 -3.14 3.38 -1.97
N SER A 75 -4.12 3.28 -1.07
CA SER A 75 -5.17 2.27 -1.15
C SER A 75 -5.97 2.41 -2.44
N PHE A 76 -6.48 3.62 -2.76
CA PHE A 76 -7.18 3.84 -4.03
C PHE A 76 -6.32 3.47 -5.24
N LEU A 77 -5.04 3.86 -5.23
CA LEU A 77 -4.12 3.58 -6.34
C LEU A 77 -3.90 2.09 -6.61
N ILE A 78 -3.90 1.23 -5.58
CA ILE A 78 -3.71 -0.21 -5.77
C ILE A 78 -5.03 -0.97 -5.94
N TYR A 79 -6.08 -0.63 -5.20
CA TYR A 79 -7.34 -1.36 -5.27
C TYR A 79 -8.06 -1.16 -6.61
N LEU A 80 -8.08 0.06 -7.17
CA LEU A 80 -8.76 0.34 -8.44
C LEU A 80 -8.28 -0.55 -9.60
N PRO A 81 -6.97 -0.63 -9.93
CA PRO A 81 -6.52 -1.49 -11.01
C PRO A 81 -6.70 -2.98 -10.71
N ILE A 82 -6.59 -3.41 -9.45
CA ILE A 82 -6.77 -4.81 -9.06
C ILE A 82 -8.22 -5.27 -9.22
N ILE A 83 -9.18 -4.49 -8.71
CA ILE A 83 -10.62 -4.76 -8.88
C ILE A 83 -10.98 -4.81 -10.36
N LYS A 84 -10.47 -3.87 -11.16
CA LYS A 84 -10.70 -3.85 -12.61
C LYS A 84 -10.14 -5.09 -13.32
N LEU A 85 -9.01 -5.63 -12.84
CA LEU A 85 -8.45 -6.87 -13.38
C LEU A 85 -9.31 -8.07 -12.97
N ILE A 86 -9.66 -8.20 -11.69
CA ILE A 86 -10.45 -9.33 -11.19
C ILE A 86 -11.81 -9.40 -11.88
N ASN A 87 -12.51 -8.28 -12.03
CA ASN A 87 -13.84 -8.25 -12.66
C ASN A 87 -13.82 -8.42 -14.19
N LYS A 88 -12.64 -8.43 -14.82
CA LYS A 88 -12.47 -8.74 -16.25
C LYS A 88 -12.16 -10.20 -16.49
N SER A 89 -11.78 -10.95 -15.44
CA SER A 89 -11.52 -12.39 -15.48
C SER A 89 -12.82 -13.16 -15.27
#